data_AF-A0A7S4UY96-F1
#
_entry.id   AF-A0A7S4UY96-F1
#
_cell.length_a   1.000
_cell.length_b   1.000
_cell.length_c   1.000
_cell.angle_alpha   90.00
_cell.angle_beta   90.00
_cell.angle_gamma   90.00
#
_symmetry.space_group_name_H-M   'P 1'
#
loop_
_entity.id
_entity.type
_entity.pdbx_description
1 polymer ?
#
loop_
_entity_poly.entity_id
_entity_poly.type
_entity_poly.pdbx_seq_one_letter_code
_entity_poly.pdbx_strand_id
1 'polypeptide(L)'
;MAAENFDNEIDEVSSFQYTGIPEEEAWLFSKLLFIWEKPLFDRAKKLHRRGNALQMEDLLPLPSCDYGDVVGEKFERAWEKQQRLHKSAAAASGNKKLNDLSNISNTDDENQGTTKVRRALLEVMGRKFLYAGILKAVNTGLQFCYPILLNEILKFIERTQTGAYNETDPWYDRYRGYWLSALLLVAMGSKAITE
;
A
#
# COMPACT_ATOMS: atom_id res chain seq x y z
N MET A 1 -19.34 2.56 48.80
CA MET A 1 -19.13 3.69 47.88
C MET A 1 -17.85 3.59 47.05
N ALA A 2 -16.69 3.16 47.59
CA ALA A 2 -15.47 3.00 46.78
C ALA A 2 -15.44 1.72 45.92
N ALA A 3 -16.01 0.61 46.41
CA ALA A 3 -16.07 -0.66 45.67
C ALA A 3 -17.02 -0.59 44.46
N GLU A 4 -18.13 0.15 44.59
CA GLU A 4 -19.17 0.28 43.56
C GLU A 4 -18.71 1.12 42.34
N ASN A 5 -17.75 2.04 42.54
CA ASN A 5 -17.08 2.74 41.44
C ASN A 5 -16.03 1.86 40.75
N PHE A 6 -15.43 0.91 41.48
CA PHE A 6 -14.42 0.01 40.95
C PHE A 6 -15.05 -1.06 40.05
N ASP A 7 -16.21 -1.60 40.44
CA ASP A 7 -16.95 -2.58 39.64
C ASP A 7 -17.55 -1.96 38.36
N ASN A 8 -18.10 -0.74 38.44
CA ASN A 8 -18.57 -0.01 37.25
C ASN A 8 -17.44 0.37 36.26
N GLU A 9 -16.22 0.63 36.74
CA GLU A 9 -15.05 0.87 35.88
C GLU A 9 -14.50 -0.41 35.22
N ILE A 10 -14.69 -1.58 35.84
CA ILE A 10 -14.28 -2.87 35.26
C ILE A 10 -15.21 -3.24 34.09
N ASP A 11 -16.52 -3.01 34.24
CA ASP A 11 -17.50 -3.25 33.18
C ASP A 11 -17.29 -2.33 31.95
N GLU A 12 -16.86 -1.08 32.16
CA GLU A 12 -16.57 -0.14 31.06
C GLU A 12 -15.27 -0.49 30.29
N VAL A 13 -14.31 -1.16 30.95
CA VAL A 13 -13.07 -1.65 30.31
C VAL A 13 -13.32 -2.91 29.47
N SER A 14 -14.30 -3.71 29.86
CA SER A 14 -14.77 -4.90 29.13
C SER A 14 -15.51 -4.57 27.84
N SER A 15 -16.04 -3.36 27.67
CA SER A 15 -17.03 -3.07 26.63
C SER A 15 -16.49 -2.33 25.39
N PHE A 16 -15.18 -2.07 25.29
CA PHE A 16 -14.63 -1.58 24.03
C PHE A 16 -14.60 -2.74 23.04
N GLN A 17 -15.69 -2.86 22.30
CA GLN A 17 -15.86 -3.84 21.26
C GLN A 17 -16.23 -3.08 19.99
N TYR A 18 -15.50 -3.35 18.91
CA TYR A 18 -15.81 -2.78 17.62
C TYR A 18 -17.16 -3.35 17.14
N THR A 19 -18.12 -2.48 16.86
CA THR A 19 -19.44 -2.86 16.32
C THR A 19 -19.42 -3.09 14.79
N GLY A 20 -18.24 -3.14 14.19
CA GLY A 20 -18.01 -3.23 12.74
C GLY A 20 -16.52 -3.29 12.40
N ILE A 21 -16.19 -3.29 11.10
CA ILE A 21 -14.79 -3.25 10.63
C ILE A 21 -14.41 -1.79 10.35
N PRO A 22 -13.66 -1.13 11.25
CA PRO A 22 -13.38 0.30 11.14
C PRO A 22 -12.57 0.64 9.88
N GLU A 23 -11.76 -0.30 9.38
CA GLU A 23 -11.06 -0.14 8.13
C GLU A 23 -12.04 -0.03 6.95
N GLU A 24 -13.10 -0.84 6.88
CA GLU A 24 -14.00 -0.83 5.73
C GLU A 24 -14.87 0.44 5.69
N GLU A 25 -15.34 0.86 6.85
CA GLU A 25 -16.16 2.06 7.05
C GLU A 25 -15.37 3.37 6.89
N ALA A 26 -14.04 3.31 6.96
CA ALA A 26 -13.18 4.47 6.83
C ALA A 26 -13.21 5.07 5.42
N TRP A 27 -13.29 6.40 5.36
CA TRP A 27 -13.11 7.17 4.13
C TRP A 27 -11.66 7.05 3.62
N LEU A 28 -11.45 7.28 2.32
CA LEU A 28 -10.19 7.06 1.61
C LEU A 28 -8.99 7.77 2.24
N PHE A 29 -9.16 8.99 2.76
CA PHE A 29 -8.11 9.70 3.50
C PHE A 29 -7.84 9.12 4.89
N SER A 30 -8.87 8.61 5.56
CA SER A 30 -8.71 7.92 6.84
C SER A 30 -7.94 6.61 6.65
N LYS A 31 -8.22 5.88 5.56
CA LYS A 31 -7.44 4.69 5.13
C LYS A 31 -5.99 5.03 4.82
N LEU A 32 -5.75 6.12 4.08
CA LEU A 32 -4.39 6.54 3.71
C LEU A 32 -3.55 6.97 4.92
N LEU A 33 -4.16 7.68 5.87
CA LEU A 33 -3.48 8.22 7.06
C LEU A 33 -3.63 7.34 8.31
N PHE A 34 -4.19 6.14 8.17
CA PHE A 34 -4.44 5.18 9.27
C PHE A 34 -5.16 5.80 10.47
N ILE A 35 -6.04 6.78 10.22
CA ILE A 35 -6.74 7.52 11.30
C ILE A 35 -7.72 6.61 12.04
N TRP A 36 -8.24 5.58 11.36
CA TRP A 36 -9.18 4.61 11.92
C TRP A 36 -8.57 3.71 13.01
N GLU A 37 -7.23 3.63 13.13
CA GLU A 37 -6.54 2.86 14.18
C GLU A 37 -6.41 3.61 15.51
N LYS A 38 -6.60 4.94 15.52
CA LYS A 38 -6.48 5.78 16.72
C LYS A 38 -7.18 5.26 17.98
N PRO A 39 -8.45 4.77 17.94
CA PRO A 39 -9.12 4.31 19.15
C PRO A 39 -8.43 3.08 19.79
N LEU A 40 -7.73 2.25 19.01
CA LEU A 40 -6.92 1.14 19.54
C LEU A 40 -5.73 1.66 20.36
N PHE A 41 -5.02 2.65 19.83
CA PHE A 41 -3.88 3.27 20.52
C PHE A 41 -4.30 4.02 21.78
N ASP A 42 -5.45 4.69 21.75
CA ASP A 42 -6.01 5.35 22.93
C ASP A 42 -6.37 4.34 24.02
N ARG A 43 -6.92 3.18 23.64
CA ARG A 43 -7.17 2.07 24.57
C ARG A 43 -5.88 1.50 25.13
N ALA A 44 -4.87 1.26 24.28
CA ALA A 44 -3.55 0.80 24.71
C ALA A 44 -2.91 1.74 25.74
N LYS A 45 -3.01 3.06 25.51
CA LYS A 45 -2.51 4.07 26.44
C LYS A 45 -3.25 4.06 27.78
N LYS A 46 -4.57 3.85 27.78
CA LYS A 46 -5.38 3.73 29.01
C LYS A 46 -5.02 2.48 29.80
N LEU A 47 -4.91 1.32 29.14
CA LEU A 47 -4.50 0.05 29.74
C LEU A 47 -3.08 0.12 30.31
N HIS A 48 -2.15 0.69 29.55
CA HIS A 48 -0.75 0.82 29.98
C HIS A 48 -0.60 1.67 31.25
N ARG A 49 -1.37 2.77 31.38
CA ARG A 49 -1.40 3.59 32.61
C ARG A 49 -1.95 2.84 33.82
N ARG A 50 -2.74 1.78 33.60
CA ARG A 50 -3.34 0.92 34.63
C ARG A 50 -2.50 -0.35 34.91
N GLY A 51 -1.34 -0.50 34.26
CA GLY A 51 -0.47 -1.66 34.40
C GLY A 51 -0.92 -2.91 33.61
N ASN A 52 -1.93 -2.77 32.75
CA ASN A 52 -2.46 -3.86 31.94
C ASN A 52 -1.96 -3.78 30.49
N ALA A 53 -1.88 -4.93 29.82
CA ALA A 53 -1.56 -5.03 28.40
C ALA A 53 -2.83 -5.20 27.55
N LEU A 54 -2.71 -4.97 26.24
CA LEU A 54 -3.76 -5.33 25.28
C LEU A 54 -3.98 -6.83 25.28
N GLN A 55 -5.25 -7.23 25.19
CA GLN A 55 -5.64 -8.63 25.07
C GLN A 55 -6.09 -8.96 23.65
N MET A 56 -6.35 -10.24 23.37
CA MET A 56 -6.72 -10.72 22.03
C MET A 56 -8.10 -10.18 21.60
N GLU A 57 -8.99 -9.98 22.57
CA GLU A 57 -10.35 -9.47 22.38
C GLU A 57 -10.35 -8.00 21.95
N ASP A 58 -9.24 -7.29 22.20
CA ASP A 58 -9.06 -5.88 21.88
C ASP A 58 -8.56 -5.66 20.44
N LEU A 59 -8.19 -6.75 19.75
CA LEU A 59 -7.68 -6.67 18.39
C LEU A 59 -8.75 -6.28 17.38
N LEU A 60 -8.29 -5.63 16.31
CA LEU A 60 -9.13 -5.23 15.21
C LEU A 60 -9.65 -6.45 14.44
N PRO A 61 -10.92 -6.44 14.02
CA PRO A 61 -11.45 -7.47 13.14
C PRO A 61 -10.76 -7.40 11.77
N LEU A 62 -10.54 -8.56 11.17
CA LEU A 62 -9.91 -8.66 9.85
C LEU A 62 -10.87 -8.14 8.76
N PRO A 63 -10.38 -7.42 7.74
CA PRO A 63 -11.19 -7.03 6.60
C PRO A 63 -11.80 -8.22 5.86
N SER A 64 -13.02 -8.06 5.33
CA SER A 64 -13.74 -9.07 4.54
C SER A 64 -12.95 -9.61 3.36
N CYS A 65 -12.05 -8.79 2.80
CA CYS A 65 -11.27 -9.14 1.62
C CYS A 65 -10.01 -9.97 1.90
N ASP A 66 -9.59 -10.07 3.16
CA ASP A 66 -8.38 -10.77 3.58
C ASP A 66 -8.67 -12.11 4.28
N TYR A 67 -9.95 -12.49 4.41
CA TYR A 67 -10.30 -13.83 4.87
C TYR A 67 -9.86 -14.91 3.85
N GLY A 68 -9.40 -16.04 4.39
CA GLY A 68 -8.81 -17.12 3.61
C GLY A 68 -9.77 -17.83 2.66
N ASP A 69 -11.07 -17.85 2.98
CA ASP A 69 -12.13 -18.35 2.10
C ASP A 69 -12.25 -17.50 0.83
N VAL A 70 -12.31 -16.18 0.98
CA VAL A 70 -12.43 -15.24 -0.15
C VAL A 70 -11.17 -15.24 -1.02
N VAL A 71 -9.99 -15.27 -0.40
CA VAL A 71 -8.70 -15.33 -1.13
C VAL A 71 -8.52 -16.69 -1.78
N GLY A 72 -8.83 -17.77 -1.07
CA GLY A 72 -8.74 -19.15 -1.54
C GLY A 72 -9.62 -19.41 -2.74
N GLU A 73 -10.89 -18.96 -2.71
CA GLU A 73 -11.79 -19.08 -3.86
C GLU A 73 -11.27 -18.34 -5.09
N LYS A 74 -10.75 -17.13 -4.93
CA LYS A 74 -10.17 -16.35 -6.05
C LYS A 74 -8.97 -17.07 -6.64
N PHE A 75 -8.12 -17.65 -5.78
CA PHE A 75 -6.97 -18.42 -6.20
C PHE A 75 -7.38 -19.70 -6.92
N GLU A 76 -8.33 -20.48 -6.40
CA GLU A 76 -8.78 -21.72 -7.02
C GLU A 76 -9.37 -21.46 -8.41
N ARG A 77 -10.20 -20.42 -8.57
CA ARG A 77 -10.73 -20.01 -9.88
C ARG A 77 -9.61 -19.64 -10.87
N ALA A 78 -8.59 -18.92 -10.41
CA ALA A 78 -7.43 -18.58 -11.24
C ALA A 78 -6.58 -19.82 -11.59
N TRP A 79 -6.46 -20.75 -10.65
CA TRP A 79 -5.75 -22.02 -10.81
C TRP A 79 -6.44 -22.93 -11.84
N GLU A 80 -7.75 -23.12 -11.73
CA GLU A 80 -8.54 -23.87 -12.70
C GLU A 80 -8.43 -23.29 -14.11
N LYS A 81 -8.55 -21.97 -14.25
CA LYS A 81 -8.37 -21.26 -15.52
C LYS A 81 -7.01 -21.60 -16.14
N GLN A 82 -5.96 -21.62 -15.32
CA GLN A 82 -4.61 -21.96 -15.77
C GLN A 82 -4.46 -23.43 -16.17
N GLN A 83 -5.07 -24.35 -15.43
CA GLN A 83 -5.09 -25.78 -15.79
C GLN A 83 -5.79 -26.01 -17.13
N ARG A 84 -6.91 -25.33 -17.38
CA ARG A 84 -7.66 -25.44 -18.66
C ARG A 84 -6.82 -24.94 -19.83
N LEU A 85 -6.19 -23.78 -19.70
CA LEU A 85 -5.29 -23.21 -20.72
C LEU A 85 -4.13 -24.16 -21.05
N HIS A 86 -3.57 -24.81 -20.03
CA HIS A 86 -2.51 -25.79 -20.21
C HIS A 86 -2.99 -27.05 -20.95
N LYS A 87 -4.15 -27.60 -20.57
CA LYS A 87 -4.74 -28.76 -21.24
C LYS A 87 -5.03 -28.46 -22.72
N SER A 88 -5.57 -27.28 -23.03
CA SER A 88 -5.80 -26.86 -24.42
C SER A 88 -4.51 -26.63 -25.21
N ALA A 89 -3.47 -26.07 -24.57
CA ALA A 89 -2.17 -25.87 -25.20
C ALA A 89 -1.45 -27.20 -25.46
N ALA A 90 -1.54 -28.16 -24.54
CA ALA A 90 -1.01 -29.51 -24.73
C ALA A 90 -1.73 -30.25 -25.87
N ALA A 91 -3.06 -30.14 -25.94
CA ALA A 91 -3.85 -30.72 -27.03
C ALA A 91 -3.50 -30.10 -28.40
N ALA A 92 -3.28 -28.78 -28.48
CA ALA A 92 -2.86 -28.11 -29.71
C ALA A 92 -1.40 -28.42 -30.10
N SER A 93 -0.53 -28.65 -29.12
CA SER A 93 0.89 -28.96 -29.34
C SER A 93 1.18 -30.43 -29.66
N GLY A 94 0.22 -31.35 -29.42
CA GLY A 94 0.36 -32.78 -29.68
C GLY A 94 0.72 -33.12 -31.14
N ASN A 95 0.28 -32.29 -32.10
CA ASN A 95 0.64 -32.47 -33.52
C ASN A 95 2.05 -31.95 -33.89
N LYS A 96 2.68 -31.13 -33.04
CA LYS A 96 4.00 -30.53 -33.30
C LYS A 96 5.15 -31.25 -32.58
N LYS A 97 4.83 -32.04 -31.54
CA LYS A 97 5.78 -32.61 -30.57
C LYS A 97 6.49 -33.90 -31.02
N LEU A 98 6.08 -34.56 -32.11
CA LEU A 98 6.73 -35.79 -32.59
C LEU A 98 8.18 -35.56 -33.06
N ASN A 99 8.51 -34.36 -33.54
CA ASN A 99 9.85 -34.03 -34.07
C ASN A 99 10.85 -33.49 -33.02
N ASP A 100 10.43 -33.24 -31.78
CA ASP A 100 11.24 -32.52 -30.77
C ASP A 100 11.45 -33.34 -29.46
N LEU A 101 10.97 -34.59 -29.44
CA LEU A 101 10.93 -35.48 -28.26
C LEU A 101 12.27 -36.13 -27.89
N SER A 102 13.35 -35.94 -28.65
CA SER A 102 14.62 -36.64 -28.40
C SER A 102 15.57 -35.93 -27.42
N ASN A 103 15.31 -34.68 -27.01
CA ASN A 103 16.34 -33.88 -26.32
C ASN A 103 15.99 -33.23 -24.97
N ILE A 104 14.76 -33.32 -24.46
CA ILE A 104 14.36 -32.54 -23.27
C ILE A 104 13.40 -33.35 -22.39
N SER A 105 13.89 -34.09 -21.39
CA SER A 105 13.01 -34.96 -20.59
C SER A 105 13.18 -34.92 -19.06
N ASN A 106 14.10 -34.15 -18.47
CA ASN A 106 14.25 -34.20 -17.00
C ASN A 106 14.27 -32.84 -16.26
N THR A 107 14.45 -31.72 -16.95
CA THR A 107 14.61 -30.39 -16.29
C THR A 107 13.35 -29.51 -16.33
N ASP A 108 12.31 -29.92 -17.09
CA ASP A 108 11.19 -29.04 -17.42
C ASP A 108 10.01 -29.12 -16.43
N ASP A 109 9.82 -30.24 -15.72
CA ASP A 109 8.62 -30.43 -14.89
C ASP A 109 8.64 -29.59 -13.61
N GLU A 110 9.80 -29.39 -12.98
CA GLU A 110 9.94 -28.60 -11.76
C GLU A 110 9.69 -27.09 -12.04
N ASN A 111 10.25 -26.57 -13.13
CA ASN A 111 10.06 -25.18 -13.55
C ASN A 111 8.64 -24.90 -14.08
N GLN A 112 7.96 -25.90 -14.63
CA GLN A 112 6.58 -25.74 -15.07
C GLN A 112 5.62 -25.63 -13.89
N GLY A 113 5.83 -26.36 -12.80
CA GLY A 113 5.03 -26.26 -11.58
C GLY A 113 5.10 -24.86 -10.96
N THR A 114 6.31 -24.33 -10.78
CA THR A 114 6.54 -22.99 -10.21
C THR A 114 5.98 -21.88 -11.10
N THR A 115 6.10 -22.00 -12.42
CA THR A 115 5.56 -21.02 -13.37
C THR A 115 4.03 -21.00 -13.38
N LYS A 116 3.37 -22.16 -13.19
CA LYS A 116 1.91 -22.26 -13.09
C LYS A 116 1.40 -21.55 -11.85
N VAL A 117 2.00 -21.82 -10.69
CA VAL A 117 1.62 -21.20 -9.41
C VAL A 117 1.86 -19.70 -9.47
N ARG A 118 3.00 -19.26 -10.00
CA ARG A 118 3.30 -17.83 -10.14
C ARG A 118 2.26 -17.09 -10.97
N ARG A 119 1.80 -17.67 -12.08
CA ARG A 119 0.77 -17.03 -12.93
C ARG A 119 -0.60 -16.96 -12.24
N ALA A 120 -1.00 -18.01 -11.54
CA ALA A 120 -2.24 -17.99 -10.75
C ALA A 120 -2.17 -16.97 -9.61
N LEU A 121 -1.02 -16.89 -8.92
CA LEU A 121 -0.77 -15.90 -7.86
C LEU A 121 -0.81 -14.46 -8.41
N LEU A 122 -0.19 -14.21 -9.57
CA LEU A 122 -0.22 -12.91 -10.23
C LEU A 122 -1.63 -12.49 -10.67
N GLU A 123 -2.51 -13.42 -11.02
CA GLU A 123 -3.91 -13.07 -11.32
C GLU A 123 -4.64 -12.55 -10.08
N VAL A 124 -4.40 -13.16 -8.91
CA VAL A 124 -5.06 -12.77 -7.65
C VAL A 124 -4.46 -11.51 -7.04
N MET A 125 -3.13 -11.43 -6.95
CA MET A 125 -2.42 -10.34 -6.26
C MET A 125 -1.88 -9.25 -7.18
N GLY A 126 -1.78 -9.50 -8.48
CA GLY A 126 -1.03 -8.65 -9.41
C GLY A 126 -1.55 -7.22 -9.52
N ARG A 127 -2.88 -7.01 -9.41
CA ARG A 127 -3.45 -5.65 -9.42
C ARG A 127 -3.03 -4.84 -8.19
N LYS A 128 -3.15 -5.42 -6.99
CA LYS A 128 -2.70 -4.79 -5.73
C LYS A 128 -1.19 -4.50 -5.79
N PHE A 129 -0.40 -5.43 -6.31
CA PHE A 129 1.04 -5.26 -6.49
C PHE A 129 1.41 -4.18 -7.51
N LEU A 130 0.67 -4.06 -8.62
CA LEU A 130 0.88 -3.01 -9.61
C LEU A 130 0.64 -1.62 -9.02
N TYR A 131 -0.43 -1.44 -8.23
CA TYR A 131 -0.67 -0.17 -7.53
C TYR A 131 0.47 0.19 -6.58
N ALA A 132 0.95 -0.78 -5.79
CA ALA A 132 2.12 -0.57 -4.93
C ALA A 132 3.37 -0.21 -5.75
N GLY A 133 3.58 -0.84 -6.90
CA GLY A 133 4.66 -0.53 -7.83
C GLY A 133 4.59 0.88 -8.40
N ILE A 134 3.41 1.34 -8.80
CA ILE A 134 3.20 2.72 -9.27
C ILE A 134 3.48 3.72 -8.14
N LEU A 135 2.96 3.47 -6.93
CA LEU A 135 3.22 4.32 -5.78
C LEU A 135 4.71 4.40 -5.44
N LYS A 136 5.41 3.26 -5.52
CA LYS A 136 6.87 3.18 -5.36
C LYS A 136 7.60 3.99 -6.43
N ALA A 137 7.20 3.86 -7.69
CA ALA A 137 7.80 4.59 -8.81
C ALA A 137 7.60 6.11 -8.68
N VAL A 138 6.40 6.54 -8.26
CA VAL A 138 6.11 7.94 -7.95
C VAL A 138 7.02 8.43 -6.83
N ASN A 139 7.11 7.72 -5.70
CA ASN A 139 8.00 8.09 -4.61
C ASN A 139 9.46 8.22 -5.05
N THR A 140 9.97 7.26 -5.82
CA THR A 140 11.32 7.34 -6.39
C THR A 140 11.47 8.53 -7.34
N GLY A 141 10.48 8.83 -8.19
CA GLY A 141 10.49 10.00 -9.06
C GLY A 141 10.57 11.31 -8.26
N LEU A 142 9.78 11.46 -7.21
CA LEU A 142 9.82 12.62 -6.32
C LEU A 142 11.17 12.78 -5.61
N GLN A 143 11.82 11.67 -5.22
CA GLN A 143 13.16 11.71 -4.64
C GLN A 143 14.20 12.26 -5.63
N PHE A 144 14.08 11.97 -6.92
CA PHE A 144 14.93 12.56 -7.97
C PHE A 144 14.58 14.02 -8.28
N CYS A 145 13.33 14.45 -8.07
CA CYS A 145 12.94 15.86 -8.25
C CYS A 145 13.59 16.79 -7.22
N TYR A 146 13.88 16.30 -6.01
CA TYR A 146 14.45 17.11 -4.93
C TYR A 146 15.71 17.93 -5.31
N PRO A 147 16.81 17.32 -5.81
CA PRO A 147 18.01 18.06 -6.20
C PRO A 147 17.77 19.04 -7.35
N ILE A 148 16.86 18.73 -8.27
CA ILE A 148 16.51 19.60 -9.40
C ILE A 148 15.79 20.85 -8.89
N LEU A 149 14.81 20.68 -8.02
CA LEU A 149 14.03 21.77 -7.43
C LEU A 149 14.89 22.68 -6.56
N LEU A 150 15.78 22.10 -5.75
CA LEU A 150 16.72 22.87 -4.94
C LEU A 150 17.62 23.76 -5.81
N ASN A 151 18.15 23.22 -6.90
CA ASN A 151 19.01 23.96 -7.83
C ASN A 151 18.24 25.11 -8.50
N GLU A 152 17.00 24.88 -8.94
CA GLU A 152 16.16 25.92 -9.52
C GLU A 152 15.76 27.02 -8.52
N ILE A 153 15.47 26.66 -7.26
CA ILE A 153 15.23 27.64 -6.20
C ILE A 153 16.48 28.50 -5.95
N LEU A 154 17.65 27.88 -5.90
CA LEU A 154 18.92 28.58 -5.67
C LEU A 154 19.21 29.57 -6.80
N LYS A 155 19.03 29.16 -8.06
CA LYS A 155 19.14 30.06 -9.23
C LYS A 155 18.12 31.19 -9.18
N PHE A 156 16.89 30.91 -8.75
CA PHE A 156 15.85 31.94 -8.62
C PHE A 156 16.23 33.01 -7.59
N ILE A 157 16.75 32.59 -6.42
CA ILE A 157 17.22 33.50 -5.38
C ILE A 157 18.39 34.35 -5.89
N GLU A 158 19.38 33.74 -6.54
CA GLU A 158 20.54 34.44 -7.11
C GLU A 158 20.13 35.50 -8.14
N ARG A 159 19.18 35.18 -9.03
CA ARG A 159 18.63 36.12 -10.02
C ARG A 159 17.82 37.26 -9.39
N THR A 160 17.14 36.98 -8.28
CA THR A 160 16.42 38.00 -7.51
C THR A 160 17.39 38.96 -6.82
N GLN A 161 18.47 38.44 -6.22
CA GLN A 161 19.48 39.26 -5.53
C GLN A 161 20.32 40.12 -6.47
N THR A 162 20.54 39.65 -7.70
CA THR A 162 21.25 40.39 -8.75
C THR A 162 20.40 41.48 -9.40
N GLY A 163 19.14 41.64 -8.99
CA GLY A 163 18.24 42.68 -9.48
C GLY A 163 17.72 42.43 -10.89
N ALA A 164 17.74 41.18 -11.36
CA ALA A 164 17.34 40.82 -12.72
C ALA A 164 15.81 40.83 -12.94
N TYR A 165 15.02 41.00 -11.88
CA TYR A 165 13.56 41.07 -11.94
C TYR A 165 13.10 42.50 -11.63
N ASN A 166 12.42 43.13 -12.60
CA ASN A 166 11.78 44.43 -12.43
C ASN A 166 10.32 44.24 -12.00
N GLU A 167 9.75 45.21 -11.28
CA GLU A 167 8.35 45.13 -10.84
C GLU A 167 7.34 45.02 -11.99
N THR A 168 7.74 45.37 -13.22
CA THR A 168 6.95 45.26 -14.46
C THR A 168 6.95 43.86 -15.08
N ASP A 169 7.73 42.92 -14.54
CA ASP A 169 7.83 41.58 -15.11
C ASP A 169 6.53 40.78 -14.91
N PRO A 170 6.24 39.85 -15.82
CA PRO A 170 5.00 39.08 -15.80
C PRO A 170 4.81 38.30 -14.49
N TRP A 171 3.56 38.16 -14.07
CA TRP A 171 3.19 37.55 -12.78
C TRP A 171 3.77 36.14 -12.57
N TYR A 172 3.99 35.37 -13.65
CA TYR A 172 4.55 34.02 -13.57
C TYR A 172 6.01 34.01 -13.08
N ASP A 173 6.82 35.01 -13.43
CA ASP A 173 8.21 35.10 -12.96
C ASP A 173 8.28 35.58 -11.50
N ARG A 174 7.39 36.48 -11.11
CA ARG A 174 7.30 36.99 -9.72
C ARG A 174 6.91 35.90 -8.72
N TYR A 175 5.96 35.03 -9.06
CA TYR A 175 5.50 33.97 -8.14
C TYR A 175 6.21 32.64 -8.31
N ARG A 176 7.17 32.53 -9.25
CA ARG A 176 7.91 31.29 -9.52
C ARG A 176 8.57 30.72 -8.26
N GLY A 177 9.18 31.57 -7.43
CA GLY A 177 9.78 31.15 -6.16
C GLY A 177 8.79 30.49 -5.20
N TYR A 178 7.60 31.08 -5.03
CA TYR A 178 6.54 30.52 -4.18
C TYR A 178 6.02 29.18 -4.70
N TRP A 179 5.84 29.04 -6.01
CA TRP A 179 5.46 27.77 -6.63
C TRP A 179 6.53 26.69 -6.44
N LEU A 180 7.81 27.05 -6.61
CA LEU A 180 8.92 26.12 -6.39
C LEU A 180 9.01 25.67 -4.93
N SER A 181 8.84 26.59 -3.97
CA SER A 181 8.80 26.26 -2.53
C SER A 181 7.59 25.39 -2.17
N ALA A 182 6.40 25.66 -2.73
CA ALA A 182 5.22 24.83 -2.52
C ALA A 182 5.42 23.42 -3.08
N LEU A 183 6.00 23.29 -4.27
CA LEU A 183 6.31 22.00 -4.88
C LEU A 183 7.37 21.23 -4.07
N LEU A 184 8.36 21.93 -3.52
CA LEU A 184 9.36 21.36 -2.61
C LEU A 184 8.71 20.82 -1.33
N LEU A 185 7.78 21.58 -0.73
CA LEU A 185 7.03 21.16 0.45
C LEU A 185 6.22 19.90 0.17
N VAL A 186 5.51 19.84 -0.96
CA VAL A 186 4.75 18.65 -1.38
C VAL A 186 5.68 17.46 -1.61
N ALA A 187 6.85 17.68 -2.22
CA ALA A 187 7.83 16.62 -2.45
C ALA A 187 8.41 16.06 -1.15
N MET A 188 8.77 16.94 -0.20
CA MET A 188 9.22 16.51 1.13
C MET A 188 8.10 15.82 1.93
N GLY A 189 6.87 16.35 1.90
CA GLY A 189 5.72 15.73 2.56
C GLY A 189 5.40 14.35 2.00
N SER A 190 5.44 14.20 0.68
CA SER A 190 5.24 12.90 0.02
C SER A 190 6.33 11.90 0.39
N LYS A 191 7.60 12.35 0.46
CA LYS A 191 8.70 11.50 0.94
C LYS A 191 8.44 11.01 2.36
N ALA A 192 8.07 11.91 3.28
CA ALA A 192 7.81 11.58 4.68
C ALA A 192 6.63 10.62 4.88
N ILE A 193 5.65 10.62 3.99
CA ILE A 193 4.51 9.69 4.03
C ILE A 193 4.88 8.30 3.47
N THR A 194 5.89 8.24 2.59
CA THR A 194 6.21 7.00 1.84
C THR A 194 7.49 6.30 2.34
N GLU A 195 8.18 6.87 3.33
CA GLU A 195 9.31 6.27 4.06
C GLU A 195 8.82 5.71 5.39
#